data_AF-A0A0A2F0N4-F1
#
_entry.id   AF-A0A0A2F0N4-F1
#
_cell.length_a   1.000
_cell.length_b   1.000
_cell.length_c   1.000
_cell.angle_alpha   90.00
_cell.angle_beta   90.00
_cell.angle_gamma   90.00
#
_symmetry.space_group_name_H-M   'P 1'
#
loop_
_entity.id
_entity.type
_entity.pdbx_description
1 polymer ?
#
loop_
_entity_poly.entity_id
_entity_poly.type
_entity_poly.pdbx_seq_one_letter_code
_entity_poly.pdbx_strand_id
1 'polypeptide(L)'
;MANKTLTYTLHQRKSTVGKTQGKMVQVALPSGRSRVNFRHFCERVAKATTFTHQEVAAVLNYATEIAKDIVSEGNMVEFGDLGVLKPSFKSMLVPVEEKFLASKHILKPVVKLQPSKEYFTLTNVEYERIMPKTKEGNSDAGTSSGGASDTGNDGHGGL
;
A
#
# COMPACT_ATOMS: atom_id res chain seq x y z
N MET A 1 5.06 -22.55 -16.90
CA MET A 1 4.24 -21.55 -16.19
C MET A 1 4.97 -21.20 -14.90
N ALA A 2 5.18 -19.92 -14.59
CA ALA A 2 5.88 -19.56 -13.35
C ALA A 2 5.03 -20.00 -12.14
N ASN A 3 5.66 -20.66 -11.16
CA ASN A 3 4.98 -21.03 -9.92
C ASN A 3 4.55 -19.75 -9.18
N LYS A 4 3.25 -19.61 -8.91
CA LYS A 4 2.66 -18.41 -8.31
C LYS A 4 2.66 -18.57 -6.79
N THR A 5 3.83 -18.36 -6.18
CA THR A 5 3.99 -18.52 -4.73
C THR A 5 4.15 -17.18 -4.03
N LEU A 6 3.32 -16.90 -3.02
CA LEU A 6 3.47 -15.75 -2.12
C LEU A 6 4.20 -16.19 -0.85
N THR A 7 5.40 -15.66 -0.67
CA THR A 7 6.18 -15.93 0.54
C THR A 7 5.71 -15.07 1.71
N TYR A 8 5.74 -15.61 2.93
CA TYR A 8 5.34 -14.89 4.15
C TYR A 8 6.22 -15.24 5.36
N THR A 9 6.31 -14.31 6.30
CA THR A 9 6.93 -14.50 7.63
C THR A 9 5.88 -14.38 8.73
N LEU A 10 6.07 -15.09 9.85
CA LEU A 10 5.21 -14.94 11.02
C LEU A 10 5.77 -13.89 11.97
N HIS A 11 4.91 -12.98 12.41
CA HIS A 11 5.23 -11.96 13.39
C HIS A 11 4.30 -12.08 14.59
N GLN A 12 4.86 -11.92 15.80
CA GLN A 12 4.08 -11.87 17.03
C GLN A 12 3.81 -10.41 17.41
N ARG A 13 2.57 -10.08 17.74
CA ARG A 13 2.21 -8.77 18.30
C ARG A 13 1.08 -8.88 19.30
N LYS A 14 0.99 -7.93 20.22
CA LYS A 14 -0.17 -7.78 21.11
C LYS A 14 -1.36 -7.31 20.27
N SER A 15 -2.45 -8.06 20.31
CA SER A 15 -3.67 -7.68 19.58
C SER A 15 -4.36 -6.51 20.28
N THR A 16 -4.75 -5.51 19.51
CA THR A 16 -5.53 -4.35 19.95
C THR A 16 -6.99 -4.41 19.50
N VAL A 17 -7.39 -5.47 18.78
CA VAL A 17 -8.66 -5.53 18.05
C VAL A 17 -9.45 -6.80 18.37
N GLY A 18 -10.73 -6.63 18.71
CA GLY A 18 -11.72 -7.69 18.81
C GLY A 18 -11.51 -8.66 19.98
N LYS A 19 -12.06 -9.88 19.87
CA LYS A 19 -12.09 -10.91 20.93
C LYS A 19 -10.71 -11.38 21.44
N THR A 20 -9.62 -10.96 20.79
CA THR A 20 -8.23 -11.32 21.16
C THR A 20 -7.47 -10.16 21.80
N GLN A 21 -8.15 -9.04 22.07
CA GLN A 21 -7.55 -7.84 22.65
C GLN A 21 -6.75 -8.16 23.91
N GLY A 22 -5.52 -7.64 23.97
CA GLY A 22 -4.60 -7.86 25.09
C GLY A 22 -3.75 -9.13 25.00
N LYS A 23 -4.09 -10.10 24.14
CA LYS A 23 -3.34 -11.35 23.96
C LYS A 23 -2.26 -11.22 22.87
N MET A 24 -1.20 -12.01 23.00
CA MET A 24 -0.18 -12.16 21.95
C MET A 24 -0.75 -13.00 20.81
N VAL A 25 -0.76 -12.45 19.60
CA VAL A 25 -1.24 -13.12 18.40
C VAL A 25 -0.12 -13.23 17.36
N GLN A 26 -0.20 -14.26 16.51
CA GLN A 26 0.67 -14.41 15.34
C GLN A 26 -0.06 -13.90 14.10
N VAL A 27 0.64 -13.13 13.28
CA VAL A 27 0.15 -12.60 12.01
C VAL A 27 1.15 -12.94 10.90
N ALA A 28 0.65 -13.43 9.77
CA ALA A 28 1.43 -13.62 8.56
C ALA A 28 1.59 -12.28 7.83
N LEU A 29 2.83 -11.89 7.56
CA LEU A 29 3.14 -10.73 6.73
C LEU A 29 3.79 -11.20 5.43
N PRO A 30 3.35 -10.72 4.25
CA PRO A 30 3.96 -11.17 3.01
C PRO A 30 5.39 -10.60 2.89
N SER A 31 6.33 -11.47 2.55
CA SER A 31 7.78 -11.20 2.56
C SER A 31 8.38 -11.54 1.18
N GLY A 32 9.69 -11.44 1.01
CA GLY A 32 10.40 -11.85 -0.21
C GLY A 32 10.03 -11.10 -1.51
N ARG A 33 9.30 -9.98 -1.43
CA ARG A 33 8.85 -9.22 -2.60
C ARG A 33 9.99 -8.37 -3.17
N SER A 34 10.40 -8.64 -4.41
CA SER A 34 11.27 -7.75 -5.17
C SER A 34 10.45 -6.74 -5.99
N ARG A 35 10.94 -5.51 -6.11
CA ARG A 35 10.32 -4.50 -6.95
C ARG A 35 10.78 -4.70 -8.39
N VAL A 36 9.84 -4.94 -9.30
CA VAL A 36 10.09 -4.82 -10.74
C VAL A 36 10.01 -3.33 -11.11
N ASN A 37 11.10 -2.78 -11.64
CA ASN A 37 11.11 -1.39 -12.09
C ASN A 37 10.37 -1.24 -13.44
N PHE A 38 10.04 0.01 -13.81
CA PHE A 38 9.24 0.30 -14.99
C PHE A 38 9.89 -0.20 -16.29
N ARG A 39 11.22 -0.04 -16.43
CA ARG A 39 11.95 -0.52 -17.61
C ARG A 39 11.86 -2.05 -17.76
N HIS A 40 12.12 -2.80 -16.70
CA HIS A 40 12.05 -4.26 -16.72
C HIS A 40 10.62 -4.75 -16.95
N PHE A 41 9.61 -4.02 -16.46
CA PHE A 41 8.23 -4.28 -16.79
C PHE A 41 7.96 -4.09 -18.30
N CYS A 42 8.39 -2.97 -18.88
CA CYS A 42 8.24 -2.69 -20.31
C CYS A 42 8.98 -3.73 -21.18
N GLU A 43 10.16 -4.20 -20.77
CA GLU A 43 10.89 -5.28 -21.44
C GLU A 43 10.12 -6.60 -21.44
N ARG A 44 9.39 -6.91 -20.36
CA ARG A 44 8.55 -8.12 -20.30
C ARG A 44 7.33 -8.02 -21.21
N VAL A 45 6.70 -6.85 -21.28
CA VAL A 45 5.57 -6.60 -22.19
C VAL A 45 6.03 -6.63 -23.65
N ALA A 46 7.16 -5.99 -23.95
CA ALA A 46 7.78 -6.00 -25.28
C ALA A 46 8.01 -7.43 -25.80
N LYS A 47 8.48 -8.36 -24.97
CA LYS A 47 8.66 -9.78 -25.34
C LYS A 47 7.39 -10.49 -25.79
N ALA A 48 6.22 -10.02 -25.38
CA ALA A 48 4.93 -10.57 -25.77
C ALA A 48 4.28 -9.83 -26.96
N THR A 49 4.95 -8.82 -27.50
CA THR A 49 4.45 -7.96 -28.58
C THR A 49 5.54 -7.74 -29.63
N THR A 50 5.25 -6.95 -30.67
CA THR A 50 6.25 -6.55 -31.67
C THR A 50 6.95 -5.24 -31.32
N PHE A 51 6.55 -4.57 -30.24
CA PHE A 51 7.14 -3.31 -29.80
C PHE A 51 8.47 -3.51 -29.10
N THR A 52 9.34 -2.51 -29.23
CA THR A 52 10.51 -2.35 -28.37
C THR A 52 10.09 -1.91 -26.96
N HIS A 53 10.96 -2.15 -25.98
CA HIS A 53 10.70 -1.72 -24.60
C HIS A 53 10.55 -0.19 -24.45
N GLN A 54 11.16 0.60 -25.35
CA GLN A 54 11.04 2.06 -25.38
C GLN A 54 9.65 2.49 -25.90
N GLU A 55 9.16 1.86 -26.97
CA GLU A 55 7.82 2.11 -27.50
C GLU A 55 6.74 1.75 -26.47
N VAL A 56 6.87 0.60 -25.80
CA VAL A 56 5.96 0.22 -24.71
C VAL A 56 5.97 1.26 -23.60
N ALA A 57 7.15 1.73 -23.18
CA ALA A 57 7.27 2.75 -22.15
C ALA A 57 6.58 4.06 -22.56
N ALA A 58 6.78 4.49 -23.81
CA ALA A 58 6.12 5.67 -24.36
C ALA A 58 4.60 5.51 -24.35
N VAL A 59 4.08 4.40 -24.90
CA VAL A 59 2.63 4.12 -24.93
C VAL A 59 2.02 4.15 -23.54
N LEU A 60 2.65 3.51 -22.55
CA LEU A 60 2.12 3.48 -21.18
C LEU A 60 2.08 4.87 -20.55
N ASN A 61 3.13 5.68 -20.73
CA ASN A 61 3.15 7.05 -20.19
C ASN A 61 2.12 7.94 -20.88
N TYR A 62 2.09 7.95 -22.22
CA TYR A 62 1.13 8.76 -22.98
C TYR A 62 -0.31 8.33 -22.73
N ALA A 63 -0.58 7.03 -22.58
CA ALA A 63 -1.91 6.55 -22.24
C ALA A 63 -2.39 7.13 -20.90
N THR A 64 -1.51 7.27 -19.90
CA THR A 64 -1.89 7.88 -18.62
C THR A 64 -2.18 9.37 -18.71
N GLU A 65 -1.47 10.09 -19.59
CA GLU A 65 -1.71 11.52 -19.84
C GLU A 65 -3.06 11.73 -20.55
N ILE A 66 -3.28 11.00 -21.65
CA ILE A 66 -4.53 11.04 -22.42
C ILE A 66 -5.72 10.66 -21.53
N ALA A 67 -5.58 9.59 -20.72
CA ALA A 67 -6.63 9.17 -19.80
C ALA A 67 -6.96 10.26 -18.76
N LYS A 68 -5.96 11.00 -18.28
CA LYS A 68 -6.17 12.11 -17.35
C LYS A 68 -6.90 13.27 -18.03
N ASP A 69 -6.57 13.59 -19.27
CA ASP A 69 -7.23 14.65 -20.02
C ASP A 69 -8.71 14.32 -20.24
N ILE A 70 -9.02 13.10 -20.70
CA ILE A 70 -10.40 12.61 -20.83
C ILE A 70 -11.15 12.70 -19.50
N VAL A 71 -10.54 12.30 -18.39
CA VAL A 71 -11.16 12.39 -17.06
C VAL A 71 -11.37 13.83 -16.62
N SER A 72 -10.47 14.74 -16.99
CA SER A 72 -10.58 16.16 -16.67
C SER A 72 -11.73 16.86 -17.39
N GLU A 73 -12.13 16.34 -18.56
CA GLU A 73 -13.34 16.75 -19.29
C GLU A 73 -14.65 16.25 -18.65
N GLY A 74 -14.56 15.43 -17.60
CA GLY A 74 -15.71 14.84 -16.91
C GLY A 74 -16.08 13.44 -17.40
N ASN A 75 -15.37 12.90 -18.38
CA ASN A 75 -15.62 11.56 -18.92
C ASN A 75 -15.01 10.47 -18.02
N MET A 76 -15.44 9.23 -18.22
CA MET A 76 -14.82 8.05 -17.62
C MET A 76 -14.07 7.27 -18.69
N VAL A 77 -12.93 6.67 -18.34
CA VAL A 77 -12.11 5.89 -19.27
C VAL A 77 -11.77 4.54 -18.66
N GLU A 78 -12.04 3.47 -19.40
CA GLU A 78 -11.60 2.13 -19.07
C GLU A 78 -10.11 2.00 -19.41
N PHE A 79 -9.30 1.64 -18.42
CA PHE A 79 -7.85 1.56 -18.55
C PHE A 79 -7.40 0.10 -18.55
N GLY A 80 -7.83 -0.62 -19.59
CA GLY A 80 -7.65 -2.07 -19.71
C GLY A 80 -8.23 -2.83 -18.51
N ASP A 81 -7.62 -3.97 -18.17
CA ASP A 81 -8.10 -4.82 -17.08
C ASP A 81 -7.95 -4.19 -15.69
N LEU A 82 -7.20 -3.08 -15.54
CA LEU A 82 -7.04 -2.40 -14.26
C LEU A 82 -8.37 -1.84 -13.73
N GLY A 83 -9.28 -1.45 -14.63
CA GLY A 83 -10.59 -0.90 -14.29
C GLY A 83 -10.80 0.50 -14.86
N VAL A 84 -11.62 1.30 -14.18
CA VAL A 84 -12.14 2.56 -14.74
C VAL A 84 -11.56 3.76 -14.00
N LEU A 85 -10.96 4.69 -14.74
CA LEU A 85 -10.58 6.00 -14.22
C LEU A 85 -11.76 6.96 -14.39
N LYS A 86 -12.11 7.65 -13.31
CA LYS A 86 -13.24 8.58 -13.28
C LYS A 86 -12.93 9.86 -12.50
N PRO A 87 -13.62 10.97 -12.82
CA PRO A 87 -13.48 12.20 -12.05
C PRO A 87 -14.13 12.03 -10.68
N SER A 88 -13.54 12.66 -9.68
CA SER A 88 -14.10 12.75 -8.33
C SER A 88 -13.64 14.06 -7.70
N PHE A 89 -14.36 14.53 -6.71
CA PHE A 89 -13.96 15.69 -5.90
C PHE A 89 -14.42 15.50 -4.46
N LYS A 90 -13.88 16.32 -3.55
CA LYS A 90 -14.36 16.40 -2.17
C LYS A 90 -15.40 17.52 -2.09
N SER A 91 -16.61 17.21 -1.65
CA SER A 91 -17.61 18.23 -1.33
C SER A 91 -17.54 18.60 0.14
N MET A 92 -17.69 19.88 0.45
CA MET A 92 -18.04 20.34 1.81
C MET A 92 -19.53 20.05 2.07
N LEU A 93 -19.86 19.82 3.34
CA LEU A 93 -21.24 19.71 3.79
C LEU A 93 -21.73 21.13 4.10
N VAL A 94 -22.86 21.50 3.51
CA VAL A 94 -23.47 22.82 3.65
C VAL A 94 -24.93 22.59 4.04
N PRO A 95 -25.45 23.27 5.07
CA PRO A 95 -26.86 23.18 5.44
C PRO A 95 -27.77 23.53 4.26
N VAL A 96 -28.94 22.88 4.16
CA VAL A 96 -29.87 23.06 3.03
C VAL A 96 -30.38 24.50 2.91
N GLU A 97 -30.42 25.23 4.02
CA GLU A 97 -30.83 26.63 4.11
C GLU A 97 -29.79 27.59 3.49
N GLU A 98 -28.53 27.16 3.38
CA GLU A 98 -27.44 27.97 2.83
C GLU A 98 -27.21 27.68 1.34
N LYS A 99 -26.86 28.72 0.59
CA LYS A 99 -26.58 28.58 -0.85
C LYS A 99 -25.28 27.82 -1.09
N PHE A 100 -25.36 26.69 -1.78
CA PHE A 100 -24.17 25.94 -2.20
C PHE A 100 -23.43 26.66 -3.34
N LEU A 101 -22.17 27.03 -3.11
CA LEU A 101 -21.29 27.65 -4.10
C LEU A 101 -20.21 26.66 -4.54
N ALA A 102 -20.29 26.19 -5.79
CA ALA A 102 -19.34 25.20 -6.33
C ALA A 102 -17.87 25.62 -6.17
N SER A 103 -17.53 26.89 -6.43
CA SER A 103 -16.17 27.40 -6.32
C SER A 103 -15.59 27.38 -4.90
N LYS A 104 -16.44 27.37 -3.87
CA LYS A 104 -16.02 27.33 -2.45
C LYS A 104 -16.18 25.96 -1.82
N HIS A 105 -17.22 25.22 -2.21
CA HIS A 105 -17.63 24.00 -1.53
C HIS A 105 -17.21 22.73 -2.27
N ILE A 106 -16.83 22.81 -3.55
CA ILE A 106 -16.18 21.71 -4.27
C ILE A 106 -14.68 21.90 -4.20
N LEU A 107 -13.99 20.92 -3.64
CA LEU A 107 -12.57 20.96 -3.37
C LEU A 107 -11.86 19.80 -4.06
N LYS A 108 -10.64 20.06 -4.51
CA LYS A 108 -9.67 19.05 -4.95
C LYS A 108 -10.27 18.04 -5.96
N PRO A 109 -10.50 18.46 -7.22
CA PRO A 109 -10.78 17.49 -8.28
C PRO A 109 -9.62 16.51 -8.39
N VAL A 110 -9.93 15.22 -8.47
CA VAL A 110 -8.98 14.11 -8.50
C VAL A 110 -9.44 13.03 -9.48
N VAL A 111 -8.48 12.32 -10.06
CA VAL A 111 -8.74 11.07 -10.79
C VAL A 111 -8.84 9.94 -9.78
N LYS A 112 -9.92 9.16 -9.83
CA LYS A 112 -10.11 7.97 -8.99
C LYS A 112 -10.17 6.72 -9.85
N LEU A 113 -9.35 5.73 -9.49
CA LEU A 113 -9.47 4.37 -10.04
C LEU A 113 -10.61 3.64 -9.34
N GLN A 114 -11.53 3.10 -10.11
CA GLN A 114 -12.45 2.04 -9.72
C GLN A 114 -11.82 0.70 -10.13
N PRO A 115 -11.25 -0.07 -9.19
CA PRO A 115 -10.51 -1.28 -9.50
C PRO A 115 -11.42 -2.38 -10.08
N SER A 116 -10.95 -3.08 -11.10
CA SER A 116 -11.60 -4.30 -11.58
C SER A 116 -11.52 -5.42 -10.53
N LYS A 117 -12.65 -6.03 -10.19
CA LYS A 117 -12.67 -7.15 -9.23
C LYS A 117 -11.85 -8.34 -9.73
N GLU A 118 -11.92 -8.62 -11.03
CA GLU A 118 -11.24 -9.75 -11.64
C GLU A 118 -9.72 -9.58 -11.58
N TYR A 119 -9.21 -8.43 -12.05
CA TYR A 119 -7.78 -8.15 -12.05
C TYR A 119 -7.17 -8.12 -10.64
N PHE A 120 -7.88 -7.54 -9.66
CA PHE A 120 -7.39 -7.40 -8.29
C PHE A 120 -7.62 -8.65 -7.42
N THR A 121 -8.23 -9.70 -7.96
CA THR A 121 -8.38 -10.98 -7.27
C THR A 121 -7.30 -11.96 -7.73
N LEU A 122 -6.41 -12.35 -6.82
CA LEU A 122 -5.40 -13.36 -7.10
C LEU A 122 -6.00 -14.76 -6.94
N THR A 123 -6.03 -15.53 -8.03
CA THR A 123 -6.46 -16.94 -8.05
C THR A 123 -5.27 -17.88 -8.28
N ASN A 124 -5.39 -19.11 -7.79
CA ASN A 124 -4.36 -20.16 -7.95
C ASN A 124 -2.98 -19.73 -7.43
N VAL A 125 -2.95 -19.18 -6.22
CA VAL A 125 -1.73 -18.74 -5.53
C VAL A 125 -1.46 -19.66 -4.36
N GLU A 126 -0.22 -20.14 -4.27
CA GLU A 126 0.27 -20.94 -3.15
C GLU A 126 0.98 -20.04 -2.13
N TYR A 127 0.99 -20.45 -0.86
CA TYR A 127 1.69 -19.73 0.21
C TYR A 127 2.89 -20.51 0.68
N GLU A 128 4.03 -19.84 0.78
CA GLU A 128 5.27 -20.43 1.29
C GLU A 128 5.76 -19.65 2.51
N ARG A 129 5.94 -20.34 3.63
CA ARG A 129 6.51 -19.72 4.82
C ARG A 129 8.03 -19.65 4.66
N ILE A 130 8.59 -18.46 4.78
CA ILE A 130 10.04 -18.25 4.88
C ILE A 130 10.43 -17.86 6.30
N MET A 131 11.61 -18.29 6.73
CA MET A 131 12.19 -17.82 7.99
C MET A 131 12.80 -16.43 7.78
N PRO A 132 12.53 -15.45 8.66
CA PRO A 132 13.19 -14.16 8.58
C PRO A 132 14.70 -14.37 8.75
N LYS A 133 15.50 -13.79 7.85
CA LYS A 133 16.96 -13.81 8.00
C LYS A 133 17.31 -13.03 9.27
N THR A 134 17.91 -13.69 10.25
CA THR A 134 18.52 -13.04 11.40
C THR A 134 19.60 -12.09 10.88
N LYS A 135 19.52 -10.80 11.21
CA LYS A 135 20.65 -9.90 11.00
C LYS A 135 21.75 -10.32 11.97
N GLU A 136 22.81 -10.94 11.47
CA GLU A 136 24.01 -11.16 12.27
C GLU A 136 24.66 -9.80 12.60
N GLY A 137 24.84 -9.55 13.90
CA GLY A 137 25.91 -8.71 14.45
C GLY A 137 25.82 -7.18 14.27
N ASN A 138 25.16 -6.50 15.20
CA ASN A 138 25.94 -5.60 16.05
C ASN A 138 25.60 -5.96 17.50
N SER A 139 26.50 -6.71 18.12
CA SER A 139 26.48 -7.01 19.54
C SER A 139 26.70 -5.71 20.31
N ASP A 140 25.76 -5.38 21.20
CA ASP A 140 26.22 -4.95 22.52
C ASP A 140 25.44 -5.74 23.57
N ALA A 141 26.20 -6.55 24.29
CA ALA A 141 25.73 -7.42 25.35
C ALA A 141 25.77 -6.62 26.64
N GLY A 142 24.67 -6.65 27.39
CA GLY A 142 24.60 -6.02 28.71
C GLY A 142 23.42 -6.57 29.50
N THR A 143 23.35 -7.88 29.66
CA THR A 143 22.52 -8.49 30.71
C THR A 143 23.34 -8.60 31.98
N SER A 144 22.91 -7.95 33.06
CA SER A 144 23.04 -8.52 34.40
C SER A 144 21.86 -8.09 35.27
N SER A 145 21.30 -9.10 35.92
CA SER A 145 20.12 -9.10 36.76
C SER A 145 20.46 -8.88 38.23
N GLY A 146 19.68 -8.04 38.91
CA GLY A 146 19.16 -8.27 40.27
C GLY A 146 20.07 -8.08 41.48
N GLY A 147 19.62 -7.27 42.44
CA GLY A 147 20.12 -7.26 43.83
C GLY A 147 19.80 -5.98 44.59
N ALA A 148 18.96 -6.08 45.62
CA ALA A 148 18.35 -5.00 46.41
C ALA A 148 19.30 -4.15 47.27
N SER A 149 18.94 -2.88 47.51
CA SER A 149 18.80 -2.32 48.88
C SER A 149 18.24 -0.88 48.88
N ASP A 150 17.14 -0.76 49.62
CA ASP A 150 16.62 0.39 50.39
C ASP A 150 17.52 1.62 50.59
N THR A 151 17.02 2.83 50.27
CA THR A 151 16.82 4.01 51.17
C THR A 151 16.64 5.31 50.36
N GLY A 152 15.77 6.21 50.84
CA GLY A 152 15.89 7.65 50.57
C GLY A 152 14.78 8.31 49.75
N ASN A 153 13.72 8.72 50.46
CA ASN A 153 12.83 9.82 50.11
C ASN A 153 13.62 11.09 49.77
N ASP A 154 13.16 11.87 48.77
CA ASP A 154 12.99 13.34 48.84
C ASP A 154 12.61 13.90 47.46
N GLY A 155 11.55 14.72 47.44
CA GLY A 155 10.88 15.19 46.23
C GLY A 155 11.36 16.52 45.64
N HIS A 156 10.81 16.83 44.46
CA HIS A 156 10.53 18.14 43.83
C HIS A 156 10.38 17.84 42.32
N GLY A 157 9.32 18.19 41.59
CA GLY A 157 8.53 19.42 41.60
C GLY A 157 9.05 20.32 40.47
N GLY A 158 8.28 20.50 39.38
CA GLY A 158 8.49 21.65 38.50
C GLY A 158 8.26 21.45 36.99
N LEU A 159 7.06 21.89 36.58
CA LEU A 159 6.68 22.59 35.33
C LEU A 159 6.69 21.80 34.01
#